data_AF-W0JPL4-F1
#
_entry.id   AF-W0JPL4-F1
#
_cell.length_a   1.000
_cell.length_b   1.000
_cell.length_c   1.000
_cell.angle_alpha   90.00
_cell.angle_beta   90.00
_cell.angle_gamma   90.00
#
_symmetry.space_group_name_H-M   'P 1'
#
loop_
_entity.id
_entity.type
_entity.pdbx_description
1 polymer ?
#
loop_
_entity_poly.entity_id
_entity_poly.type
_entity_poly.pdbx_seq_one_letter_code
_entity_poly.pdbx_strand_id
1 'polypeptide(L)'
;MTNDSDTNGRIDRLNPSRRSLLTAMVGTPAVLGLAVGSYEAASRVVSDEDLETALVCSLADGQADFVDNRTSISADPRLLSAHDLSAGQQVRLSRPDDSSEFAVYTIAEERPEAPTDIVRMSDSARCRLDLGSTELQATTDETSCPGPAGDCSVSDEEFDAEISTTIPNPSLSESEAREQGELIERLDENGTDHIFIAPHGGAVQPKTDDQAEHAADLADATCWRTKGWGPDAGAFQRWYVPSMALSPESYPELETIADDDFDVAVDFGGVCDNGIVVAGNATLSLLEDVRDSINDALPSCAEQATLPDDDGLTGDGLLVDDLGEESVFLSQSYATRRAYWKEIATGTAAALSADVEVTESGSCQ
;
A
#
# COMPACT_ATOMS: atom_id res chain seq x y z
N MET A 1 3.27 -10.57 -59.65
CA MET A 1 4.19 -10.75 -58.51
C MET A 1 3.44 -10.17 -57.31
N THR A 2 2.53 -10.89 -56.63
CA THR A 2 2.74 -12.04 -55.69
C THR A 2 3.87 -11.69 -54.71
N ASN A 3 3.69 -11.59 -53.40
CA ASN A 3 2.71 -12.12 -52.45
C ASN A 3 2.64 -11.14 -51.27
N ASP A 4 1.55 -11.14 -50.50
CA ASP A 4 1.70 -11.35 -49.06
C ASP A 4 0.45 -12.05 -48.53
N SER A 5 0.74 -13.09 -47.76
CA SER A 5 -0.16 -14.16 -47.36
C SER A 5 -0.77 -13.86 -46.00
N ASP A 6 -2.09 -13.71 -45.98
CA ASP A 6 -2.92 -13.91 -44.80
C ASP A 6 -2.80 -15.38 -44.34
N THR A 7 -2.37 -15.56 -43.09
CA THR A 7 -2.56 -16.81 -42.36
C THR A 7 -3.31 -16.52 -41.07
N ASN A 8 -4.60 -16.87 -41.09
CA ASN A 8 -5.45 -17.09 -39.94
C ASN A 8 -4.81 -18.11 -38.97
N GLY A 9 -4.46 -17.65 -37.77
CA GLY A 9 -4.08 -18.47 -36.63
C GLY A 9 -5.09 -18.30 -35.50
N ARG A 10 -6.12 -19.15 -35.53
CA ARG A 10 -7.12 -19.33 -34.46
C ARG A 10 -6.41 -19.88 -33.22
N ILE A 11 -6.30 -19.07 -32.16
CA ILE A 11 -5.86 -19.52 -30.84
C ILE A 11 -7.12 -19.75 -30.00
N ASP A 12 -7.51 -21.02 -29.90
CA ASP A 12 -8.53 -21.48 -28.96
C ASP A 12 -8.02 -21.28 -27.53
N ARG A 13 -8.66 -20.38 -26.78
CA ARG A 13 -8.48 -20.21 -25.33
C ARG A 13 -9.07 -21.43 -24.62
N LEU A 14 -8.23 -22.20 -23.93
CA LEU A 14 -8.67 -23.26 -23.01
C LEU A 14 -8.55 -22.76 -21.57
N ASN A 15 -9.69 -22.49 -20.96
CA ASN A 15 -9.87 -22.32 -19.51
C ASN A 15 -9.63 -23.66 -18.79
N PRO A 16 -8.80 -23.72 -17.74
CA PRO A 16 -8.86 -24.81 -16.78
C PRO A 16 -9.72 -24.42 -15.58
N SER A 17 -10.88 -25.06 -15.45
CA SER A 17 -11.74 -24.98 -14.27
C SER A 17 -11.14 -25.72 -13.08
N ARG A 18 -11.17 -25.08 -11.90
CA ARG A 18 -10.87 -25.67 -10.59
C ARG A 18 -11.91 -26.75 -10.23
N ARG A 19 -11.41 -27.93 -9.80
CA ARG A 19 -11.94 -28.90 -8.80
C ARG A 19 -11.77 -30.36 -9.24
N SER A 20 -10.89 -31.10 -8.53
CA SER A 20 -11.25 -32.37 -7.86
C SER A 20 -10.06 -33.04 -7.13
N LEU A 21 -10.16 -33.05 -5.80
CA LEU A 21 -10.04 -34.19 -4.87
C LEU A 21 -8.89 -35.21 -4.99
N LEU A 22 -8.04 -35.20 -3.95
CA LEU A 22 -7.59 -36.31 -3.08
C LEU A 22 -7.40 -37.71 -3.68
N THR A 23 -6.16 -38.22 -3.63
CA THR A 23 -5.88 -39.62 -3.24
C THR A 23 -4.49 -39.70 -2.60
N ALA A 24 -4.47 -40.09 -1.32
CA ALA A 24 -3.27 -40.49 -0.59
C ALA A 24 -2.82 -41.90 -1.03
N MET A 25 -1.52 -42.08 -1.26
CA MET A 25 -0.89 -43.41 -1.25
C MET A 25 0.32 -43.40 -0.32
N VAL A 26 0.18 -44.19 0.74
CA VAL A 26 1.23 -44.57 1.69
C VAL A 26 2.17 -45.57 1.00
N GLY A 27 3.47 -45.30 1.01
CA GLY A 27 4.47 -46.26 0.58
C GLY A 27 5.90 -45.82 0.87
N THR A 28 6.59 -46.51 1.78
CA THR A 28 8.05 -46.56 1.91
C THR A 28 8.42 -47.83 2.70
N PRO A 29 9.66 -48.33 2.67
CA PRO A 29 10.81 -47.96 1.85
C PRO A 29 11.55 -49.16 1.19
N ALA A 30 12.42 -48.88 0.22
CA ALA A 30 13.55 -49.74 -0.10
C ALA A 30 14.82 -48.89 -0.27
N VAL A 31 15.83 -49.26 0.53
CA VAL A 31 17.15 -48.65 0.74
C VAL A 31 18.13 -49.08 -0.35
N LEU A 32 19.02 -48.17 -0.79
CA LEU A 32 20.41 -48.33 -1.29
C LEU A 32 20.75 -47.09 -2.15
N GLY A 33 21.82 -46.29 -1.99
CA GLY A 33 22.95 -46.24 -1.09
C GLY A 33 23.97 -45.19 -1.62
N LEU A 34 24.60 -44.46 -0.67
CA LEU A 34 25.93 -43.81 -0.71
C LEU A 34 26.17 -42.46 -1.41
N ALA A 35 26.63 -41.53 -0.55
CA ALA A 35 27.58 -40.42 -0.72
C ALA A 35 27.06 -39.09 -1.28
N VAL A 36 26.97 -38.04 -0.45
CA VAL A 36 27.96 -36.94 -0.28
C VAL A 36 27.35 -35.89 0.68
N GLY A 37 28.12 -35.45 1.68
CA GLY A 37 27.90 -34.20 2.43
C GLY A 37 26.82 -34.25 3.53
N SER A 38 27.24 -34.35 4.78
CA SER A 38 26.40 -34.17 5.96
C SER A 38 25.86 -32.74 6.05
N TYR A 39 24.69 -32.49 5.46
CA TYR A 39 23.75 -31.48 5.95
C TYR A 39 23.10 -32.03 7.23
N GLU A 40 23.84 -32.03 8.34
CA GLU A 40 23.22 -31.97 9.66
C GLU A 40 22.98 -30.48 9.95
N ALA A 41 22.04 -29.89 9.22
CA ALA A 41 21.32 -28.75 9.77
C ALA A 41 20.51 -29.34 10.93
N ALA A 42 20.90 -29.01 12.15
CA ALA A 42 20.12 -29.35 13.32
C ALA A 42 18.72 -28.79 13.10
N SER A 43 17.77 -29.65 12.74
CA SER A 43 16.35 -29.35 12.84
C SER A 43 16.08 -29.27 14.35
N ARG A 44 16.39 -28.11 14.95
CA ARG A 44 15.70 -27.73 16.17
C ARG A 44 14.22 -27.81 15.81
N VAL A 45 13.47 -28.57 16.61
CA VAL A 45 12.03 -28.43 16.63
C VAL A 45 11.83 -27.01 17.16
N VAL A 46 11.66 -26.07 16.24
CA VAL A 46 11.31 -24.69 16.56
C VAL A 46 9.89 -24.78 17.11
N SER A 47 9.71 -24.40 18.36
CA SER A 47 8.38 -24.31 18.96
C SER A 47 7.70 -23.03 18.47
N ASP A 48 6.37 -22.95 18.51
CA ASP A 48 5.65 -21.74 18.12
C ASP A 48 6.08 -20.52 18.98
N GLU A 49 6.50 -20.76 20.24
CA GLU A 49 7.09 -19.75 21.13
C GLU A 49 8.46 -19.23 20.63
N ASP A 50 9.21 -20.01 19.84
CA ASP A 50 10.50 -19.59 19.25
C ASP A 50 10.31 -18.76 17.96
N LEU A 51 9.08 -18.62 17.45
CA LEU A 51 8.74 -17.87 16.23
C LEU A 51 8.00 -16.56 16.51
N GLU A 52 7.74 -16.20 17.77
CA GLU A 52 7.15 -14.90 18.14
C GLU A 52 8.09 -13.73 17.80
N THR A 53 9.39 -13.98 17.84
CA THR A 53 10.45 -13.04 17.48
C THR A 53 11.18 -13.51 16.24
N ALA A 54 11.49 -12.57 15.35
CA ALA A 54 12.32 -12.79 14.16
C ALA A 54 13.66 -12.06 14.29
N LEU A 55 14.72 -12.65 13.73
CA LEU A 55 16.00 -12.00 13.57
C LEU A 55 15.98 -11.18 12.27
N VAL A 56 16.02 -9.86 12.39
CA VAL A 56 16.13 -8.94 11.27
C VAL A 56 17.57 -8.89 10.78
N CYS A 57 17.76 -9.20 9.50
CA CYS A 57 19.06 -9.24 8.83
C CYS A 57 19.09 -8.32 7.60
N SER A 58 20.31 -8.09 7.11
CA SER A 58 20.54 -7.52 5.79
C SER A 58 20.09 -8.44 4.65
N LEU A 59 19.92 -7.83 3.47
CA LEU A 59 19.56 -8.54 2.25
C LEU A 59 20.61 -9.62 1.92
N ALA A 60 20.13 -10.78 1.46
CA ALA A 60 20.99 -11.84 0.96
C ALA A 60 21.39 -11.60 -0.50
N ASP A 61 22.37 -12.38 -0.95
CA ASP A 61 22.70 -12.47 -2.36
C ASP A 61 21.44 -12.81 -3.19
N GLY A 62 21.24 -12.04 -4.27
CA GLY A 62 20.13 -12.20 -5.20
C GLY A 62 18.90 -11.32 -4.93
N GLN A 63 18.91 -10.48 -3.88
CA GLN A 63 17.79 -9.57 -3.55
C GLN A 63 18.06 -8.12 -3.99
N ALA A 64 18.60 -7.93 -5.20
CA ALA A 64 18.95 -6.60 -5.70
C ALA A 64 17.72 -5.67 -5.82
N ASP A 65 16.54 -6.23 -6.11
CA ASP A 65 15.29 -5.48 -6.27
C ASP A 65 14.77 -4.89 -4.94
N PHE A 66 15.33 -5.32 -3.81
CA PHE A 66 14.92 -4.86 -2.48
C PHE A 66 15.78 -3.71 -1.97
N VAL A 67 16.93 -3.41 -2.60
CA VAL A 67 17.94 -2.46 -2.07
C VAL A 67 17.33 -1.08 -1.81
N ASP A 68 16.53 -0.57 -2.73
CA ASP A 68 15.89 0.75 -2.61
C ASP A 68 14.46 0.65 -2.02
N ASN A 69 14.02 -0.56 -1.65
CA ASN A 69 12.68 -0.78 -1.13
C ASN A 69 12.68 -0.73 0.39
N ARG A 70 12.12 0.36 0.94
CA ARG A 70 11.97 0.57 2.39
C ARG A 70 10.73 -0.09 3.00
N THR A 71 9.81 -0.58 2.18
CA THR A 71 8.49 -1.08 2.62
C THR A 71 8.32 -2.58 2.47
N SER A 72 9.34 -3.29 1.97
CA SER A 72 9.25 -4.72 1.72
C SER A 72 10.25 -5.52 2.53
N ILE A 73 9.82 -6.73 2.87
CA ILE A 73 10.64 -7.73 3.57
C ILE A 73 10.57 -9.07 2.83
N SER A 74 11.54 -9.93 3.09
CA SER A 74 11.47 -11.36 2.79
C SER A 74 11.60 -12.18 4.06
N ALA A 75 10.90 -13.30 4.16
CA ALA A 75 10.93 -14.14 5.35
C ALA A 75 10.78 -15.62 5.01
N ASP A 76 11.18 -16.50 5.93
CA ASP A 76 11.01 -17.94 5.77
C ASP A 76 9.52 -18.33 5.68
N PRO A 77 9.10 -19.17 4.71
CA PRO A 77 7.73 -19.62 4.61
C PRO A 77 7.19 -20.28 5.89
N ARG A 78 8.05 -20.91 6.70
CA ARG A 78 7.67 -21.54 7.98
C ARG A 78 7.42 -20.52 9.07
N LEU A 79 8.21 -19.45 9.12
CA LEU A 79 7.97 -18.32 10.02
C LEU A 79 6.63 -17.66 9.64
N LEU A 80 6.43 -17.38 8.36
CA LEU A 80 5.18 -16.79 7.86
C LEU A 80 3.97 -17.68 8.19
N SER A 81 4.05 -18.97 7.90
CA SER A 81 2.97 -19.93 8.18
C SER A 81 2.64 -20.05 9.67
N ALA A 82 3.59 -19.80 10.57
CA ALA A 82 3.35 -19.82 12.01
C ALA A 82 2.50 -18.63 12.49
N HIS A 83 2.45 -17.55 11.69
CA HIS A 83 1.66 -16.36 11.94
C HIS A 83 0.45 -16.23 10.99
N ASP A 84 0.11 -17.29 10.26
CA ASP A 84 -0.93 -17.27 9.21
C ASP A 84 -0.70 -16.19 8.14
N LEU A 85 0.58 -15.91 7.84
CA LEU A 85 1.01 -14.94 6.84
C LEU A 85 1.48 -15.60 5.54
N SER A 86 1.37 -14.87 4.43
CA SER A 86 1.94 -15.23 3.12
C SER A 86 2.47 -14.02 2.34
N ALA A 87 3.25 -14.26 1.29
CA ALA A 87 3.65 -13.18 0.39
C ALA A 87 2.45 -12.41 -0.19
N GLY A 88 2.59 -11.09 -0.26
CA GLY A 88 1.55 -10.13 -0.64
C GLY A 88 0.90 -9.43 0.57
N GLN A 89 0.88 -10.05 1.74
CA GLN A 89 0.25 -9.49 2.94
C GLN A 89 1.14 -8.48 3.67
N GLN A 90 0.50 -7.68 4.52
CA GLN A 90 1.17 -6.74 5.41
C GLN A 90 1.45 -7.36 6.77
N VAL A 91 2.59 -6.99 7.35
CA VAL A 91 3.00 -7.38 8.70
C VAL A 91 3.59 -6.19 9.44
N ARG A 92 3.31 -6.10 10.75
CA ARG A 92 3.92 -5.12 11.64
C ARG A 92 5.12 -5.77 12.32
N LEU A 93 6.28 -5.11 12.22
CA LEU A 93 7.47 -5.47 12.96
C LEU A 93 7.75 -4.38 14.01
N SER A 94 8.10 -4.79 15.23
CA SER A 94 8.42 -3.85 16.31
C SER A 94 9.68 -4.26 17.08
N ARG A 95 10.38 -3.31 17.67
CA ARG A 95 11.56 -3.61 18.49
C ARG A 95 11.13 -4.17 19.86
N PRO A 96 11.71 -5.30 20.32
CA PRO A 96 11.40 -5.87 21.63
C PRO A 96 11.73 -4.92 22.79
N ASP A 97 12.79 -4.13 22.64
CA ASP A 97 13.24 -3.18 23.67
C ASP A 97 12.35 -1.92 23.75
N ASP A 98 11.64 -1.59 22.67
CA ASP A 98 10.74 -0.45 22.59
C ASP A 98 9.62 -0.73 21.58
N SER A 99 8.51 -1.26 22.07
CA SER A 99 7.32 -1.55 21.25
C SER A 99 6.72 -0.30 20.55
N SER A 100 7.14 0.91 20.93
CA SER A 100 6.76 2.12 20.21
C SER A 100 7.56 2.31 18.92
N GLU A 101 8.66 1.59 18.73
CA GLU A 101 9.45 1.55 17.50
C GLU A 101 8.97 0.43 16.59
N PHE A 102 8.06 0.76 15.67
CA PHE A 102 7.48 -0.21 14.75
C PHE A 102 7.20 0.37 13.38
N ALA A 103 7.07 -0.52 12.40
CA ALA A 103 6.60 -0.18 11.07
C ALA A 103 5.88 -1.36 10.41
N VAL A 104 5.02 -1.04 9.44
CA VAL A 104 4.31 -1.98 8.59
C VAL A 104 5.09 -2.22 7.31
N TYR A 105 5.16 -3.47 6.89
CA TYR A 105 5.85 -3.91 5.69
C TYR A 105 4.99 -4.86 4.87
N THR A 106 5.22 -4.89 3.57
CA THR A 106 4.72 -5.94 2.68
C THR A 106 5.69 -7.11 2.65
N ILE A 107 5.19 -8.33 2.83
CA ILE A 107 5.96 -9.55 2.61
C ILE A 107 6.08 -9.75 1.10
N ALA A 108 7.21 -9.35 0.51
CA ALA A 108 7.39 -9.36 -0.94
C ALA A 108 7.98 -10.68 -1.47
N GLU A 109 8.66 -11.45 -0.62
CA GLU A 109 9.27 -12.73 -1.00
C GLU A 109 9.18 -13.74 0.16
N GLU A 110 8.67 -14.94 -0.12
CA GLU A 110 8.87 -16.08 0.76
C GLU A 110 10.19 -16.76 0.40
N ARG A 111 11.15 -16.69 1.32
CA ARG A 111 12.52 -17.12 1.07
C ARG A 111 12.94 -18.16 2.10
N PRO A 112 13.25 -19.40 1.72
CA PRO A 112 13.77 -20.38 2.67
C PRO A 112 15.08 -19.90 3.31
N GLU A 113 15.08 -19.80 4.63
CA GLU A 113 16.21 -19.34 5.44
C GLU A 113 16.71 -20.43 6.40
N ALA A 114 17.96 -20.25 6.81
CA ALA A 114 18.60 -21.08 7.84
C ALA A 114 19.51 -20.18 8.71
N PRO A 115 19.10 -19.82 9.93
CA PRO A 115 17.90 -20.26 10.66
C PRO A 115 16.56 -19.74 10.10
N THR A 116 15.44 -20.30 10.58
CA THR A 116 14.09 -20.10 10.01
C THR A 116 13.40 -18.82 10.46
N ASP A 117 13.92 -18.19 11.50
CA ASP A 117 13.44 -16.96 12.14
C ASP A 117 13.97 -15.69 11.44
N ILE A 118 14.69 -15.83 10.31
CA ILE A 118 15.25 -14.68 9.59
C ILE A 118 14.16 -13.93 8.82
N VAL A 119 14.16 -12.60 9.02
CA VAL A 119 13.52 -11.63 8.15
C VAL A 119 14.61 -10.75 7.52
N ARG A 120 14.59 -10.59 6.20
CA ARG A 120 15.53 -9.71 5.49
C ARG A 120 14.83 -8.49 4.94
N MET A 121 15.52 -7.37 4.99
CA MET A 121 15.05 -6.11 4.44
C MET A 121 16.24 -5.21 4.08
N SER A 122 16.00 -4.10 3.39
CA SER A 122 17.05 -3.12 3.08
C SER A 122 17.44 -2.30 4.31
N ASP A 123 18.55 -1.57 4.21
CA ASP A 123 19.01 -0.65 5.24
C ASP A 123 17.93 0.42 5.52
N SER A 124 17.34 0.95 4.44
CA SER A 124 16.24 1.93 4.52
C SER A 124 14.97 1.35 5.18
N ALA A 125 14.70 0.06 4.99
CA ALA A 125 13.59 -0.63 5.66
C ALA A 125 13.86 -0.81 7.16
N ARG A 126 15.09 -1.20 7.55
CA ARG A 126 15.49 -1.30 8.97
C ARG A 126 15.37 0.05 9.68
N CYS A 127 15.74 1.14 9.02
CA CYS A 127 15.64 2.48 9.59
C CYS A 127 14.22 2.94 9.95
N ARG A 128 13.17 2.26 9.47
CA ARG A 128 11.80 2.53 9.90
C ARG A 128 11.48 2.01 11.31
N LEU A 129 12.36 1.19 11.90
CA LEU A 129 12.28 0.68 13.28
C LEU A 129 13.19 1.46 14.24
N ASP A 130 13.64 2.66 13.86
CA ASP A 130 14.56 3.49 14.63
C ASP A 130 14.15 4.97 14.59
N LEU A 131 12.87 5.22 14.87
CA LEU A 131 12.21 6.53 14.78
C LEU A 131 12.66 7.48 15.88
N GLY A 132 13.01 6.97 17.07
CA GLY A 132 13.43 7.75 18.23
C GLY A 132 14.88 8.24 18.19
N SER A 133 15.73 7.62 17.38
CA SER A 133 17.13 8.09 17.18
C SER A 133 17.30 8.91 15.91
N THR A 134 16.32 8.85 15.00
CA THR A 134 16.36 9.60 13.75
C THR A 134 15.75 10.98 13.94
N GLU A 135 16.51 12.05 13.74
CA GLU A 135 15.89 13.34 13.44
C GLU A 135 15.09 13.14 12.16
N LEU A 136 13.76 13.10 12.24
CA LEU A 136 12.94 13.16 11.05
C LEU A 136 13.35 14.43 10.32
N GLN A 137 13.79 14.29 9.07
CA GLN A 137 14.04 15.46 8.24
C GLN A 137 12.69 16.17 8.14
N ALA A 138 12.50 17.21 8.94
CA ALA A 138 11.50 18.23 8.67
C ALA A 138 11.93 18.78 7.33
N THR A 139 11.34 18.27 6.26
CA THR A 139 11.70 18.71 4.92
C THR A 139 11.28 20.17 4.88
N THR A 140 12.26 21.07 4.98
CA THR A 140 12.07 22.48 4.64
C THR A 140 11.82 22.64 3.15
N ASP A 141 11.98 21.54 2.41
CA ASP A 141 11.64 21.33 1.03
C ASP A 141 10.30 20.59 0.96
N GLU A 142 9.25 21.30 0.57
CA GLU A 142 7.91 20.74 0.35
C GLU A 142 7.92 19.65 -0.74
N THR A 143 9.05 19.47 -1.46
CA THR A 143 9.21 18.47 -2.53
C THR A 143 9.81 17.12 -2.12
N SER A 144 10.25 16.97 -0.87
CA SER A 144 10.85 15.72 -0.38
C SER A 144 9.90 14.95 0.53
N CYS A 145 9.76 13.65 0.30
CA CYS A 145 8.95 12.80 1.16
C CYS A 145 9.58 12.65 2.54
N PRO A 146 8.77 12.61 3.62
CA PRO A 146 9.29 12.31 4.94
C PRO A 146 10.08 11.00 4.91
N GLY A 147 11.29 11.04 5.45
CA GLY A 147 12.19 9.89 5.50
C GLY A 147 13.19 10.05 6.64
N PRO A 148 13.78 8.93 7.11
CA PRO A 148 14.87 9.01 8.07
C PRO A 148 16.01 9.87 7.50
N ALA A 149 16.52 10.82 8.29
CA ALA A 149 17.60 11.69 7.87
C ALA A 149 18.96 10.97 8.00
N GLY A 150 19.41 10.33 6.92
CA GLY A 150 20.72 9.68 6.88
C GLY A 150 20.74 8.27 7.46
N ASP A 151 21.94 7.82 7.86
CA ASP A 151 22.17 6.48 8.41
C ASP A 151 21.54 6.40 9.82
N CYS A 152 20.55 5.51 9.99
CA CYS A 152 20.00 5.18 11.30
C CYS A 152 20.94 4.26 12.08
N SER A 153 20.75 4.13 13.39
CA SER A 153 21.65 3.32 14.24
C SER A 153 21.56 1.82 13.96
N VAL A 154 20.45 1.37 13.36
CA VAL A 154 20.16 -0.05 13.10
C VAL A 154 20.42 -0.49 11.66
N SER A 155 20.96 0.36 10.78
CA SER A 155 21.13 0.04 9.36
C SER A 155 22.10 -1.12 9.14
N ASP A 156 23.16 -1.25 9.95
CA ASP A 156 24.21 -2.27 9.79
C ASP A 156 24.16 -3.38 10.85
N GLU A 157 23.13 -3.39 11.70
CA GLU A 157 23.02 -4.31 12.83
C GLU A 157 21.94 -5.37 12.57
N GLU A 158 22.23 -6.61 13.00
CA GLU A 158 21.20 -7.64 13.16
C GLU A 158 20.53 -7.44 14.52
N PHE A 159 19.20 -7.53 14.57
CA PHE A 159 18.44 -7.33 15.80
C PHE A 159 17.16 -8.14 15.79
N ASP A 160 16.65 -8.45 16.99
CA ASP A 160 15.37 -9.15 17.15
C ASP A 160 14.20 -8.19 16.92
N ALA A 161 13.12 -8.68 16.30
CA ALA A 161 11.86 -7.96 16.09
C ALA A 161 10.66 -8.85 16.46
N GLU A 162 9.66 -8.27 17.11
CA GLU A 162 8.39 -8.93 17.37
C GLU A 162 7.47 -8.80 16.15
N ILE A 163 6.80 -9.90 15.79
CA ILE A 163 5.85 -9.95 14.67
C ILE A 163 4.43 -9.73 15.18
N SER A 164 3.68 -8.86 14.50
CA SER A 164 2.25 -8.69 14.71
C SER A 164 1.49 -8.67 13.39
N THR A 165 0.38 -9.39 13.33
CA THR A 165 -0.55 -9.45 12.20
C THR A 165 -1.64 -8.37 12.27
N THR A 166 -1.73 -7.63 13.38
CA THR A 166 -2.69 -6.54 13.52
C THR A 166 -2.17 -5.29 12.83
N ILE A 167 -2.70 -5.01 11.64
CA ILE A 167 -2.38 -3.80 10.86
C ILE A 167 -3.32 -2.66 11.25
N PRO A 168 -4.57 -2.57 10.76
CA PRO A 168 -5.56 -1.68 11.35
C PRO A 168 -6.04 -2.25 12.69
N ASN A 169 -6.27 -1.38 13.67
CA ASN A 169 -6.93 -1.76 14.90
C ASN A 169 -8.41 -1.37 14.84
N PRO A 170 -9.33 -2.33 14.58
CA PRO A 170 -10.75 -2.02 14.38
C PRO A 170 -11.45 -1.59 15.69
N SER A 171 -10.84 -1.84 16.84
CA SER A 171 -11.44 -1.53 18.14
C SER A 171 -11.27 -0.07 18.58
N LEU A 172 -10.39 0.69 17.93
CA LEU A 172 -10.07 2.06 18.33
C LEU A 172 -10.98 3.08 17.65
N SER A 173 -11.42 4.06 18.42
CA SER A 173 -11.91 5.33 17.85
C SER A 173 -10.77 6.11 17.19
N GLU A 174 -11.11 7.06 16.32
CA GLU A 174 -10.12 7.95 15.71
C GLU A 174 -9.32 8.73 16.75
N SER A 175 -9.97 9.23 17.81
CA SER A 175 -9.26 9.93 18.90
C SER A 175 -8.26 9.03 19.62
N GLU A 176 -8.65 7.79 19.91
CA GLU A 176 -7.76 6.84 20.59
C GLU A 176 -6.59 6.44 19.69
N ALA A 177 -6.86 6.15 18.41
CA ALA A 177 -5.81 5.82 17.46
C ALA A 177 -4.83 6.97 17.25
N ARG A 178 -5.32 8.21 17.22
CA ARG A 178 -4.46 9.40 17.17
C ARG A 178 -3.60 9.56 18.41
N GLU A 179 -4.16 9.35 19.60
CA GLU A 179 -3.43 9.44 20.87
C GLU A 179 -2.39 8.33 21.01
N GLN A 180 -2.69 7.13 20.50
CA GLN A 180 -1.83 5.94 20.58
C GLN A 180 -0.84 5.84 19.41
N GLY A 181 -1.00 6.67 18.37
CA GLY A 181 -0.19 6.58 17.17
C GLY A 181 -0.43 5.27 16.41
N GLU A 182 -1.69 4.86 16.31
CA GLU A 182 -2.17 3.63 15.65
C GLU A 182 -2.77 3.91 14.26
N LEU A 183 -3.10 2.85 13.53
CA LEU A 183 -3.85 2.92 12.28
C LEU A 183 -5.25 2.33 12.47
N ILE A 184 -6.25 3.01 11.91
CA ILE A 184 -7.61 2.51 11.80
C ILE A 184 -8.01 2.42 10.33
N GLU A 185 -9.00 1.59 10.07
CA GLU A 185 -9.65 1.43 8.79
C GLU A 185 -11.14 1.79 8.92
N ARG A 186 -11.71 2.41 7.89
CA ARG A 186 -13.11 2.81 7.86
C ARG A 186 -13.69 2.55 6.48
N LEU A 187 -14.91 2.01 6.49
CA LEU A 187 -15.75 1.82 5.32
C LEU A 187 -17.12 2.42 5.62
N ASP A 188 -17.53 3.35 4.75
CA ASP A 188 -18.89 3.88 4.71
C ASP A 188 -19.51 3.47 3.37
N GLU A 189 -20.37 2.46 3.39
CA GLU A 189 -21.06 1.95 2.20
C GLU A 189 -22.27 2.84 1.85
N ASN A 190 -22.23 3.50 0.70
CA ASN A 190 -23.35 4.26 0.12
C ASN A 190 -23.34 4.11 -1.40
N GLY A 191 -24.47 4.32 -2.06
CA GLY A 191 -24.56 4.09 -3.51
C GLY A 191 -24.06 2.69 -3.91
N THR A 192 -23.89 2.43 -5.19
CA THR A 192 -23.24 1.19 -5.68
C THR A 192 -22.28 1.41 -6.82
N ASP A 193 -22.28 2.60 -7.43
CA ASP A 193 -21.66 2.77 -8.75
C ASP A 193 -20.24 3.35 -8.63
N HIS A 194 -19.93 4.05 -7.54
CA HIS A 194 -18.63 4.71 -7.36
C HIS A 194 -18.04 4.45 -5.97
N ILE A 195 -16.72 4.45 -5.91
CA ILE A 195 -15.96 4.41 -4.66
C ILE A 195 -14.87 5.48 -4.62
N PHE A 196 -14.76 6.17 -3.48
CA PHE A 196 -13.64 7.05 -3.17
C PHE A 196 -12.76 6.42 -2.10
N ILE A 197 -11.47 6.30 -2.40
CA ILE A 197 -10.50 5.69 -1.51
C ILE A 197 -9.40 6.65 -1.05
N ALA A 198 -8.93 6.41 0.17
CA ALA A 198 -7.73 7.03 0.71
C ALA A 198 -6.92 5.98 1.48
N PRO A 199 -6.07 5.21 0.79
CA PRO A 199 -5.31 4.13 1.41
C PRO A 199 -4.27 4.62 2.43
N HIS A 200 -3.94 5.92 2.41
CA HIS A 200 -2.90 6.54 3.22
C HIS A 200 -3.37 7.79 3.97
N GLY A 201 -4.57 7.78 4.53
CA GLY A 201 -5.12 8.93 5.23
C GLY A 201 -4.53 9.22 6.62
N GLY A 202 -5.14 10.18 7.33
CA GLY A 202 -4.71 10.61 8.65
C GLY A 202 -3.44 11.46 8.59
N ALA A 203 -2.40 11.07 9.32
CA ALA A 203 -1.09 11.75 9.28
C ALA A 203 -0.10 11.11 8.30
N VAL A 204 -0.46 9.99 7.64
CA VAL A 204 0.39 9.31 6.64
C VAL A 204 0.53 10.18 5.39
N GLN A 205 -0.59 10.51 4.75
CA GLN A 205 -0.71 11.54 3.73
C GLN A 205 -1.87 12.48 4.12
N PRO A 206 -1.58 13.59 4.82
CA PRO A 206 -2.64 14.43 5.37
C PRO A 206 -3.70 14.90 4.37
N LYS A 207 -4.96 14.87 4.80
CA LYS A 207 -6.16 15.30 4.05
C LYS A 207 -6.68 14.36 2.97
N THR A 208 -5.99 13.29 2.58
CA THR A 208 -6.53 12.38 1.56
C THR A 208 -7.79 11.65 2.03
N ASP A 209 -7.82 11.26 3.31
CA ASP A 209 -9.02 10.75 3.98
C ASP A 209 -10.17 11.75 4.02
N ASP A 210 -9.90 13.00 4.41
CA ASP A 210 -10.91 14.05 4.42
C ASP A 210 -11.47 14.30 3.00
N GLN A 211 -10.63 14.16 1.96
CA GLN A 211 -11.05 14.27 0.56
C GLN A 211 -11.97 13.13 0.15
N ALA A 212 -11.59 11.89 0.45
CA ALA A 212 -12.41 10.72 0.14
C ALA A 212 -13.77 10.78 0.85
N GLU A 213 -13.79 11.11 2.15
CA GLU A 213 -15.02 11.29 2.93
C GLU A 213 -15.93 12.37 2.31
N HIS A 214 -15.37 13.55 2.04
CA HIS A 214 -16.14 14.68 1.52
C HIS A 214 -16.65 14.45 0.09
N ALA A 215 -15.84 13.83 -0.77
CA ALA A 215 -16.26 13.50 -2.14
C ALA A 215 -17.37 12.44 -2.15
N ALA A 216 -17.23 11.40 -1.32
CA ALA A 216 -18.23 10.35 -1.17
C ALA A 216 -19.56 10.89 -0.64
N ASP A 217 -19.53 11.74 0.39
CA ASP A 217 -20.72 12.40 0.94
C ASP A 217 -21.46 13.24 -0.11
N LEU A 218 -20.73 13.94 -0.98
CA LEU A 218 -21.31 14.76 -2.04
C LEU A 218 -21.92 13.92 -3.17
N ALA A 219 -21.25 12.83 -3.55
CA ALA A 219 -21.65 11.99 -4.66
C ALA A 219 -22.58 10.82 -4.28
N ASP A 220 -22.93 10.67 -2.99
CA ASP A 220 -23.69 9.52 -2.46
C ASP A 220 -23.01 8.18 -2.82
N ALA A 221 -21.70 8.09 -2.58
CA ALA A 221 -20.83 6.99 -3.01
C ALA A 221 -20.18 6.25 -1.82
N THR A 222 -19.64 5.06 -2.08
CA THR A 222 -18.90 4.29 -1.07
C THR A 222 -17.57 4.97 -0.77
N CYS A 223 -17.14 4.93 0.48
CA CYS A 223 -15.84 5.44 0.90
C CYS A 223 -15.06 4.41 1.72
N TRP A 224 -13.89 4.01 1.24
CA TRP A 224 -12.93 3.20 2.00
C TRP A 224 -11.66 3.97 2.30
N ARG A 225 -11.15 3.89 3.52
CA ARG A 225 -9.94 4.64 3.89
C ARG A 225 -9.23 4.05 5.08
N THR A 226 -7.92 4.30 5.13
CA THR A 226 -7.15 4.15 6.36
C THR A 226 -6.83 5.51 6.95
N LYS A 227 -6.65 5.57 8.28
CA LYS A 227 -6.17 6.76 8.99
C LYS A 227 -5.08 6.33 9.96
N GLY A 228 -3.84 6.70 9.67
CA GLY A 228 -2.67 6.35 10.48
C GLY A 228 -2.06 7.55 11.21
N TRP A 229 -1.61 7.36 12.45
CA TRP A 229 -0.93 8.39 13.24
C TRP A 229 0.39 7.92 13.83
N GLY A 230 1.24 8.84 14.28
CA GLY A 230 2.49 8.49 14.94
C GLY A 230 3.10 9.71 15.64
N PRO A 231 4.03 9.51 16.59
CA PRO A 231 4.78 10.59 17.22
C PRO A 231 5.57 11.40 16.18
N ASP A 232 5.67 12.72 16.41
CA ASP A 232 6.58 13.66 15.73
C ASP A 232 6.65 13.57 14.18
N ALA A 233 5.50 13.38 13.51
CA ALA A 233 5.38 13.20 12.05
C ALA A 233 5.84 11.84 11.49
N GLY A 234 6.09 10.84 12.35
CA GLY A 234 6.49 9.48 11.99
C GLY A 234 5.37 8.57 11.45
N ALA A 235 4.16 9.08 11.23
CA ALA A 235 3.03 8.28 10.74
C ALA A 235 3.34 7.65 9.39
N PHE A 236 3.94 8.41 8.47
CA PHE A 236 4.33 7.90 7.16
C PHE A 236 5.35 6.76 7.28
N GLN A 237 6.35 6.91 8.14
CA GLN A 237 7.39 5.90 8.36
C GLN A 237 6.80 4.62 8.95
N ARG A 238 5.83 4.74 9.87
CA ARG A 238 5.15 3.60 10.50
C ARG A 238 4.26 2.85 9.52
N TRP A 239 3.38 3.58 8.83
CA TRP A 239 2.22 2.95 8.20
C TRP A 239 2.30 2.84 6.68
N TYR A 240 3.13 3.66 6.03
CA TYR A 240 3.13 3.71 4.58
C TYR A 240 3.66 2.39 3.99
N VAL A 241 2.83 1.77 3.18
CA VAL A 241 3.20 0.80 2.15
C VAL A 241 2.57 1.25 0.83
N PRO A 242 3.21 1.05 -0.34
CA PRO A 242 2.65 1.48 -1.62
C PRO A 242 1.23 0.94 -1.85
N SER A 243 0.37 1.73 -2.50
CA SER A 243 -1.03 1.35 -2.76
C SER A 243 -1.14 0.03 -3.53
N MET A 244 -0.31 -0.16 -4.57
CA MET A 244 -0.17 -1.42 -5.34
C MET A 244 0.24 -2.67 -4.53
N ALA A 245 0.64 -2.48 -3.27
CA ALA A 245 1.12 -3.56 -2.41
C ALA A 245 0.13 -3.90 -1.27
N LEU A 246 -0.97 -3.16 -1.14
CA LEU A 246 -1.99 -3.40 -0.13
C LEU A 246 -2.79 -4.66 -0.47
N SER A 247 -2.93 -5.56 0.50
CA SER A 247 -3.71 -6.79 0.35
C SER A 247 -5.02 -6.67 1.13
N PRO A 248 -6.18 -6.99 0.52
CA PRO A 248 -7.45 -7.09 1.25
C PRO A 248 -7.36 -8.01 2.48
N GLU A 249 -6.55 -9.08 2.43
CA GLU A 249 -6.37 -10.00 3.58
C GLU A 249 -5.73 -9.33 4.82
N SER A 250 -5.11 -8.16 4.66
CA SER A 250 -4.51 -7.40 5.77
C SER A 250 -5.39 -6.25 6.27
N TYR A 251 -6.50 -5.99 5.58
CA TYR A 251 -7.38 -4.83 5.78
C TYR A 251 -8.84 -5.30 5.74
N PRO A 252 -9.43 -5.67 6.89
CA PRO A 252 -10.74 -6.33 6.94
C PRO A 252 -11.89 -5.56 6.27
N GLU A 253 -11.88 -4.23 6.30
CA GLU A 253 -12.93 -3.46 5.61
C GLU A 253 -12.69 -3.44 4.09
N LEU A 254 -11.44 -3.43 3.63
CA LEU A 254 -11.08 -3.59 2.22
C LEU A 254 -11.50 -4.97 1.71
N GLU A 255 -11.29 -6.02 2.50
CA GLU A 255 -11.75 -7.38 2.17
C GLU A 255 -13.26 -7.43 1.89
N THR A 256 -14.04 -6.58 2.58
CA THR A 256 -15.49 -6.53 2.42
C THR A 256 -15.91 -6.06 1.03
N ILE A 257 -15.14 -5.16 0.41
CA ILE A 257 -15.45 -4.52 -0.87
C ILE A 257 -14.54 -4.99 -2.02
N ALA A 258 -13.59 -5.88 -1.76
CA ALA A 258 -12.57 -6.28 -2.75
C ALA A 258 -13.13 -7.06 -3.94
N ASP A 259 -14.31 -7.67 -3.79
CA ASP A 259 -15.02 -8.41 -4.83
C ASP A 259 -16.24 -7.63 -5.38
N ASP A 260 -16.41 -6.36 -5.00
CA ASP A 260 -17.49 -5.51 -5.53
C ASP A 260 -17.13 -4.94 -6.91
N ASP A 261 -18.16 -4.73 -7.75
CA ASP A 261 -18.02 -4.23 -9.11
C ASP A 261 -18.41 -2.74 -9.17
N PHE A 262 -17.49 -1.82 -8.83
CA PHE A 262 -17.73 -0.38 -8.98
C PHE A 262 -17.48 0.07 -10.43
N ASP A 263 -18.30 0.98 -10.96
CA ASP A 263 -18.10 1.55 -12.30
C ASP A 263 -16.85 2.46 -12.31
N VAL A 264 -16.70 3.30 -11.29
CA VAL A 264 -15.54 4.21 -11.14
C VAL A 264 -14.98 4.17 -9.72
N ALA A 265 -13.68 3.94 -9.61
CA ALA A 265 -12.91 4.06 -8.37
C ALA A 265 -11.98 5.28 -8.42
N VAL A 266 -11.90 6.04 -7.32
CA VAL A 266 -11.05 7.24 -7.22
C VAL A 266 -10.15 7.18 -6.00
N ASP A 267 -8.84 7.28 -6.19
CA ASP A 267 -7.84 7.30 -5.11
C ASP A 267 -7.24 8.70 -4.93
N PHE A 268 -7.40 9.25 -3.73
CA PHE A 268 -6.74 10.47 -3.30
C PHE A 268 -5.34 10.15 -2.76
N GLY A 269 -4.32 10.33 -3.59
CA GLY A 269 -2.92 10.15 -3.25
C GLY A 269 -2.17 11.44 -2.90
N GLY A 270 -1.23 11.32 -1.98
CA GLY A 270 -0.23 12.35 -1.69
C GLY A 270 1.11 12.04 -2.33
N VAL A 271 1.68 13.00 -3.04
CA VAL A 271 3.07 12.95 -3.50
C VAL A 271 3.88 14.10 -2.91
N CYS A 272 5.17 14.03 -3.16
CA CYS A 272 6.13 15.04 -2.73
C CYS A 272 6.36 16.04 -3.86
N ASP A 273 6.19 15.66 -5.12
CA ASP A 273 6.20 16.62 -6.23
C ASP A 273 5.10 17.69 -6.09
N ASN A 274 5.35 18.84 -6.74
CA ASN A 274 4.41 19.95 -6.75
C ASN A 274 3.18 19.67 -7.64
N GLY A 275 2.09 20.37 -7.35
CA GLY A 275 0.88 20.36 -8.17
C GLY A 275 -0.16 19.29 -7.83
N ILE A 276 -1.06 19.12 -8.79
CA ILE A 276 -2.14 18.13 -8.81
C ILE A 276 -2.08 17.44 -10.18
N VAL A 277 -1.96 16.12 -10.19
CA VAL A 277 -2.00 15.32 -11.41
C VAL A 277 -3.18 14.37 -11.34
N VAL A 278 -4.01 14.37 -12.38
CA VAL A 278 -5.13 13.45 -12.57
C VAL A 278 -4.71 12.38 -13.56
N ALA A 279 -4.71 11.13 -13.11
CA ALA A 279 -4.32 9.97 -13.91
C ALA A 279 -5.23 8.78 -13.58
N GLY A 280 -4.85 7.57 -14.03
CA GLY A 280 -5.61 6.33 -13.81
C GLY A 280 -5.85 5.60 -15.12
N ASN A 281 -6.64 4.52 -15.08
CA ASN A 281 -6.97 3.69 -16.23
C ASN A 281 -8.28 4.13 -16.94
N ALA A 282 -8.99 5.12 -16.38
CA ALA A 282 -10.19 5.69 -16.95
C ALA A 282 -9.99 6.25 -18.37
N THR A 283 -11.10 6.42 -19.09
CA THR A 283 -11.08 7.09 -20.40
C THR A 283 -10.50 8.51 -20.30
N LEU A 284 -9.78 8.95 -21.33
CA LEU A 284 -9.23 10.32 -21.37
C LEU A 284 -10.31 11.38 -21.15
N SER A 285 -11.53 11.16 -21.65
CA SER A 285 -12.66 12.08 -21.43
C SER A 285 -12.97 12.22 -19.95
N LEU A 286 -13.04 11.11 -19.21
CA LEU A 286 -13.30 11.14 -17.78
C LEU A 286 -12.17 11.83 -17.00
N LEU A 287 -10.91 11.55 -17.35
CA LEU A 287 -9.76 12.23 -16.75
C LEU A 287 -9.76 13.74 -17.02
N GLU A 288 -10.13 14.16 -18.23
CA GLU A 288 -10.31 15.57 -18.60
C GLU A 288 -11.44 16.22 -17.81
N ASP A 289 -12.59 15.55 -17.68
CA ASP A 289 -13.74 16.04 -16.91
C ASP A 289 -13.39 16.21 -15.42
N VAL A 290 -12.67 15.24 -14.83
CA VAL A 290 -12.18 15.36 -13.44
C VAL A 290 -11.20 16.52 -13.28
N ARG A 291 -10.21 16.64 -14.17
CA ARG A 291 -9.25 17.75 -14.16
C ARG A 291 -9.96 19.09 -14.25
N ASP A 292 -10.86 19.25 -15.21
CA ASP A 292 -11.53 20.52 -15.49
C ASP A 292 -12.47 20.90 -14.34
N SER A 293 -13.21 19.94 -13.77
CA SER A 293 -14.06 20.16 -12.62
C SER A 293 -13.26 20.55 -11.35
N ILE A 294 -12.10 19.93 -11.12
CA ILE A 294 -11.16 20.36 -10.06
C ILE A 294 -10.72 21.81 -10.31
N ASN A 295 -10.32 22.14 -11.54
CA ASN A 295 -9.85 23.48 -11.91
C ASN A 295 -10.92 24.57 -11.75
N ASP A 296 -12.18 24.25 -12.05
CA ASP A 296 -13.32 25.13 -11.83
C ASP A 296 -13.63 25.34 -10.34
N ALA A 297 -13.36 24.34 -9.50
CA ALA A 297 -13.55 24.42 -8.05
C ALA A 297 -12.41 25.19 -7.37
N LEU A 298 -11.21 25.17 -7.93
CA LEU A 298 -10.03 25.83 -7.36
C LEU A 298 -10.11 27.36 -7.48
N PRO A 299 -9.55 28.12 -6.52
CA PRO A 299 -9.44 29.55 -6.67
C PRO A 299 -8.44 29.89 -7.80
N SER A 300 -8.66 31.01 -8.50
CA SER A 300 -7.88 31.39 -9.70
C SER A 300 -6.35 31.56 -9.51
N CYS A 301 -5.88 31.54 -8.27
CA CYS A 301 -4.49 31.68 -7.86
C CYS A 301 -3.86 30.34 -7.46
N ALA A 302 -4.65 29.27 -7.33
CA ALA A 302 -4.14 27.94 -7.09
C ALA A 302 -3.44 27.39 -8.34
N GLU A 303 -2.47 26.53 -8.10
CA GLU A 303 -1.90 25.68 -9.14
C GLU A 303 -3.00 24.78 -9.71
N GLN A 304 -3.09 24.71 -11.03
CA GLN A 304 -4.13 23.98 -11.73
C GLN A 304 -3.78 22.49 -11.78
N ALA A 305 -4.80 21.64 -11.72
CA ALA A 305 -4.69 20.23 -12.03
C ALA A 305 -4.32 20.01 -13.50
N THR A 306 -3.44 19.04 -13.74
CA THR A 306 -2.98 18.65 -15.07
C THR A 306 -3.18 17.16 -15.31
N LEU A 307 -3.05 16.74 -16.57
CA LEU A 307 -2.86 15.34 -16.93
C LEU A 307 -1.35 15.06 -17.11
N PRO A 308 -0.90 13.80 -17.04
CA PRO A 308 0.47 13.42 -17.38
C PRO A 308 0.84 13.80 -18.83
N ASP A 309 2.10 14.21 -19.04
CA ASP A 309 2.61 14.62 -20.36
C ASP A 309 2.84 13.44 -21.34
N ASP A 310 2.99 12.21 -20.83
CA ASP A 310 3.27 10.99 -21.60
C ASP A 310 2.23 9.88 -21.27
N ASP A 311 2.14 8.87 -22.15
CA ASP A 311 1.43 7.58 -21.94
C ASP A 311 1.92 6.79 -20.71
N GLY A 312 2.91 7.33 -19.97
CA GLY A 312 3.42 6.81 -18.71
C GLY A 312 2.42 7.03 -17.58
N LEU A 313 1.39 6.19 -17.59
CA LEU A 313 0.34 6.04 -16.60
C LEU A 313 0.93 6.13 -15.17
N THR A 314 0.48 7.09 -14.37
CA THR A 314 0.84 7.14 -12.94
C THR A 314 -0.09 6.25 -12.10
N GLY A 315 -0.74 5.25 -12.73
CA GLY A 315 -1.86 4.49 -12.16
C GLY A 315 -1.75 2.97 -12.24
N ASP A 316 -0.90 2.40 -13.10
CA ASP A 316 -0.94 0.95 -13.40
C ASP A 316 -0.66 0.08 -12.16
N GLY A 317 -1.65 -0.76 -11.82
CA GLY A 317 -1.55 -1.75 -10.76
C GLY A 317 -1.69 -1.17 -9.35
N LEU A 318 -2.18 0.07 -9.22
CA LEU A 318 -2.59 0.62 -7.94
C LEU A 318 -3.85 -0.11 -7.43
N LEU A 319 -4.09 -0.08 -6.12
CA LEU A 319 -5.30 -0.66 -5.53
C LEU A 319 -6.60 -0.15 -6.18
N VAL A 320 -6.62 1.11 -6.60
CA VAL A 320 -7.79 1.71 -7.26
C VAL A 320 -8.15 1.03 -8.58
N ASP A 321 -7.19 0.43 -9.28
CA ASP A 321 -7.44 -0.31 -10.52
C ASP A 321 -8.13 -1.65 -10.28
N ASP A 322 -7.98 -2.21 -9.08
CA ASP A 322 -8.59 -3.48 -8.71
C ASP A 322 -10.03 -3.30 -8.19
N LEU A 323 -10.43 -2.07 -7.86
CA LEU A 323 -11.74 -1.77 -7.27
C LEU A 323 -12.77 -1.23 -8.29
N GLY A 324 -12.35 -0.70 -9.44
CA GLY A 324 -13.27 -0.10 -10.41
C GLY A 324 -13.03 -0.53 -11.85
N GLU A 325 -14.08 -0.55 -12.68
CA GLU A 325 -13.94 -0.75 -14.13
C GLU A 325 -13.11 0.37 -14.77
N GLU A 326 -13.33 1.61 -14.32
CA GLU A 326 -12.50 2.78 -14.57
C GLU A 326 -11.89 3.31 -13.26
N SER A 327 -10.64 3.75 -13.30
CA SER A 327 -9.92 4.27 -12.14
C SER A 327 -9.39 5.67 -12.38
N VAL A 328 -9.43 6.47 -11.32
CA VAL A 328 -8.83 7.80 -11.26
C VAL A 328 -7.89 7.88 -10.06
N PHE A 329 -6.63 8.18 -10.30
CA PHE A 329 -5.63 8.44 -9.26
C PHE A 329 -5.27 9.92 -9.25
N LEU A 330 -5.42 10.55 -8.08
CA LEU A 330 -5.05 11.95 -7.86
C LEU A 330 -3.74 12.02 -7.09
N SER A 331 -2.69 12.46 -7.76
CA SER A 331 -1.38 12.73 -7.16
C SER A 331 -1.30 14.20 -6.76
N GLN A 332 -1.11 14.49 -5.46
CA GLN A 332 -1.21 15.85 -4.94
C GLN A 332 -0.09 16.20 -3.96
N SER A 333 0.53 17.36 -4.15
CA SER A 333 1.52 17.90 -3.20
C SER A 333 0.94 18.10 -1.80
N TYR A 334 1.78 18.07 -0.78
CA TYR A 334 1.36 18.38 0.60
C TYR A 334 0.79 19.79 0.74
N ALA A 335 1.43 20.78 0.10
CA ALA A 335 0.98 22.17 0.13
C ALA A 335 -0.43 22.34 -0.46
N THR A 336 -0.68 21.68 -1.60
CA THR A 336 -1.97 21.69 -2.28
C THR A 336 -3.06 21.06 -1.43
N ARG A 337 -2.84 19.85 -0.89
CA ARG A 337 -3.81 19.19 -0.01
C ARG A 337 -4.11 20.03 1.23
N ARG A 338 -3.09 20.64 1.84
CA ARG A 338 -3.30 21.50 3.02
C ARG A 338 -4.14 22.74 2.71
N ALA A 339 -3.97 23.33 1.53
CA ALA A 339 -4.65 24.57 1.14
C ALA A 339 -6.04 24.35 0.56
N TYR A 340 -6.21 23.31 -0.26
CA TYR A 340 -7.36 23.18 -1.18
C TYR A 340 -8.01 21.79 -1.19
N TRP A 341 -7.82 20.97 -0.13
CA TRP A 341 -8.37 19.61 -0.11
C TRP A 341 -9.87 19.57 -0.43
N LYS A 342 -10.65 20.53 0.07
CA LYS A 342 -12.10 20.55 -0.06
C LYS A 342 -12.53 20.89 -1.48
N GLU A 343 -11.89 21.87 -2.10
CA GLU A 343 -12.11 22.29 -3.47
C GLU A 343 -11.77 21.14 -4.43
N ILE A 344 -10.65 20.46 -4.22
CA ILE A 344 -10.24 19.30 -5.01
C ILE A 344 -11.29 18.19 -4.89
N ALA A 345 -11.66 17.78 -3.67
CA ALA A 345 -12.66 16.74 -3.44
C ALA A 345 -14.04 17.10 -4.04
N THR A 346 -14.44 18.37 -3.96
CA THR A 346 -15.70 18.85 -4.55
C THR A 346 -15.67 18.77 -6.08
N GLY A 347 -14.57 19.22 -6.71
CA GLY A 347 -14.41 19.13 -8.15
C GLY A 347 -14.40 17.68 -8.64
N THR A 348 -13.69 16.80 -7.93
CA THR A 348 -13.69 15.36 -8.23
C THR A 348 -15.09 14.76 -8.14
N ALA A 349 -15.85 15.04 -7.08
CA ALA A 349 -17.22 14.55 -6.94
C ALA A 349 -18.16 15.10 -8.03
N ALA A 350 -18.02 16.37 -8.42
CA ALA A 350 -18.84 16.99 -9.47
C ALA A 350 -18.59 16.45 -10.87
N ALA A 351 -17.41 15.90 -11.14
CA ALA A 351 -17.16 15.19 -12.40
C ALA A 351 -17.93 13.86 -12.49
N LEU A 352 -18.23 13.23 -11.35
CA LEU A 352 -18.90 11.93 -11.28
C LEU A 352 -20.40 12.00 -10.95
N SER A 353 -20.86 13.12 -10.40
CA SER A 353 -22.26 13.32 -10.02
C SER A 353 -22.78 14.68 -10.48
N ALA A 354 -23.80 14.64 -11.32
CA ALA A 354 -24.48 15.84 -11.84
C ALA A 354 -25.24 16.62 -10.75
N ASP A 355 -25.45 16.03 -9.58
CA ASP A 355 -26.13 16.67 -8.44
C ASP A 355 -25.18 17.52 -7.58
N VAL A 356 -23.87 17.45 -7.84
CA VAL A 356 -22.85 18.24 -7.13
C VAL A 356 -22.54 19.51 -7.93
N GLU A 357 -22.87 20.66 -7.36
CA GLU A 357 -22.58 21.96 -7.98
C GLU A 357 -21.19 22.47 -7.56
N VAL A 358 -20.34 22.78 -8.54
CA VAL A 358 -19.10 23.52 -8.32
C VAL A 358 -19.42 25.01 -8.21
N THR A 359 -19.05 25.63 -7.08
CA THR A 359 -19.12 27.08 -6.92
C THR A 359 -17.72 27.66 -7.04
N GLU A 360 -17.51 28.67 -7.90
CA GLU A 360 -16.21 29.32 -8.04
C GLU A 360 -15.68 29.78 -6.68
N SER A 361 -14.52 29.24 -6.30
CA SER A 361 -13.81 29.66 -5.10
C SER A 361 -13.25 31.07 -5.31
N GLY A 362 -13.55 31.99 -4.38
CA GLY A 362 -13.05 33.37 -4.40
C GLY A 362 -11.51 33.46 -4.32
N SER A 363 -10.95 34.66 -4.46
CA SER A 363 -9.49 34.87 -4.41
C SER A 363 -8.84 34.32 -3.13
N CYS A 364 -7.66 33.69 -3.25
CA CYS A 364 -6.83 33.23 -2.12
C CYS A 364 -6.64 34.36 -1.09
N GLN A 365 -6.76 34.04 0.22
CA GLN A 365 -6.46 34.96 1.32
C GLN A 365 -5.05 34.79 1.85
#